data_AF-A0A3A5UPY4-F1
#
_entry.id   AF-A0A3A5UPY4-F1
#
_cell.length_a   1.000
_cell.length_b   1.000
_cell.length_c   1.000
_cell.angle_alpha   90.00
_cell.angle_beta   90.00
_cell.angle_gamma   90.00
#
_symmetry.space_group_name_H-M   'P 1'
#
loop_
_entity.id
_entity.type
_entity.pdbx_description
1 polymer ?
#
loop_
_entity_poly.entity_id
_entity_poly.type
_entity_poly.pdbx_seq_one_letter_code
_entity_poly.pdbx_strand_id
1 'polypeptide(L)' 'MDSIIFYYKRGIFLKPPETIEEELAIISDALAAGIDPFKPLNNHSRVGKLALGWFLILLMLSWVSQILYHSV' A
#
# COMPACT_ATOMS: atom_id res chain seq x y z
N MET A 1 -4.06 23.96 15.49
CA MET A 1 -4.24 22.49 15.46
C MET A 1 -4.14 21.93 14.04
N ASP A 2 -3.75 22.76 13.06
CA ASP A 2 -3.93 22.50 11.63
C ASP A 2 -2.63 22.10 10.91
N SER A 3 -1.48 22.18 11.58
CA SER A 3 -0.18 21.86 10.98
C SER A 3 0.06 20.36 10.89
N ILE A 4 -0.02 19.62 12.00
CA ILE A 4 0.39 18.20 12.08
C ILE A 4 -0.40 17.29 11.12
N ILE A 5 -1.72 17.46 11.06
CA ILE A 5 -2.60 16.69 10.15
C ILE A 5 -2.32 17.05 8.68
N PHE A 6 -1.98 18.31 8.40
CA PHE A 6 -1.62 18.78 7.05
C PHE A 6 -0.28 18.18 6.58
N TYR A 7 0.72 18.05 7.47
CA TYR A 7 1.98 17.38 7.18
C TYR A 7 1.78 15.89 6.84
N TYR A 8 0.90 15.19 7.58
CA TYR A 8 0.57 13.79 7.30
C TYR A 8 -0.12 13.61 5.93
N LYS A 9 -1.05 14.50 5.57
CA LYS A 9 -1.80 14.43 4.31
C LYS A 9 -0.98 14.81 3.08
N ARG A 10 0.12 15.56 3.24
CA ARG A 10 0.90 16.14 2.14
C ARG A 10 2.18 15.36 1.80
N GLY A 11 2.42 14.19 2.41
CA GLY A 11 3.54 13.31 2.03
C GLY A 11 4.93 13.97 2.15
N ILE A 12 5.04 15.06 2.91
CA ILE A 12 6.28 15.81 3.15
C ILE A 12 6.94 15.29 4.42
N PHE A 13 7.11 13.97 4.48
CA PHE A 13 8.20 13.38 5.24
C PHE A 13 9.30 13.17 4.18
N LEU A 14 10.12 14.21 3.95
CA LEU A 14 11.19 14.21 2.94
C LEU A 14 12.30 13.18 3.23
N LYS A 15 12.16 12.41 4.32
CA LYS A 15 13.04 11.33 4.70
C LYS A 15 12.25 10.33 5.54
N PRO A 16 12.00 9.07 5.11
CA PRO A 16 11.35 8.06 5.95
C PRO A 16 12.10 7.90 7.29
N PRO A 17 11.41 7.63 8.41
CA PRO A 17 12.06 7.47 9.70
C PRO A 17 13.06 6.32 9.59
N GLU A 18 14.32 6.58 9.95
CA GLU A 18 15.40 5.63 9.73
C GLU A 18 15.48 4.60 10.85
N THR A 19 14.80 4.84 11.98
CA THR A 19 14.85 3.98 13.17
C THR A 19 13.47 3.79 13.81
N ILE A 20 13.32 2.65 14.48
CA ILE A 20 12.05 2.18 15.09
C ILE A 20 11.60 3.12 16.22
N GLU A 21 12.53 3.80 16.88
CA GLU A 21 12.28 4.72 17.98
C GLU A 21 11.58 6.02 17.51
N GLU A 22 11.93 6.52 16.31
CA GLU A 22 11.24 7.67 15.71
C GLU A 22 9.83 7.27 15.24
N GLU A 23 9.66 6.08 14.67
CA GLU A 23 8.33 5.54 14.33
C GLU A 23 7.45 5.39 15.58
N LEU A 24 8.01 4.86 16.68
CA LEU A 24 7.28 4.68 17.94
C LEU A 24 6.88 6.02 18.57
N ALA A 25 7.74 7.03 18.54
CA ALA A 25 7.43 8.36 19.06
C ALA A 25 6.28 9.02 18.29
N ILE A 26 6.28 8.88 16.95
CA ILE A 26 5.20 9.38 16.10
C ILE A 26 3.89 8.64 16.39
N ILE A 27 3.96 7.31 16.60
CA ILE A 27 2.80 6.48 16.96
C ILE A 27 2.25 6.84 18.34
N SER A 28 3.11 7.08 19.34
CA SER A 28 2.69 7.47 20.69
C SER A 28 2.06 8.85 20.73
N ASP A 29 2.60 9.80 19.95
CA ASP A 29 2.05 11.15 19.83
C ASP A 29 0.70 11.13 19.10
N ALA A 30 0.56 10.32 18.06
CA ALA A 30 -0.71 10.11 17.37
C ALA A 30 -1.78 9.45 18.28
N LEU A 31 -1.37 8.45 19.07
CA LEU A 31 -2.24 7.77 20.04
C LEU A 31 -2.68 8.72 21.17
N ALA A 32 -1.76 9.54 21.69
CA ALA A 32 -2.06 10.58 22.68
C ALA A 32 -2.99 11.68 22.11
N ALA A 33 -2.90 11.96 20.82
CA ALA A 33 -3.79 12.87 20.10
C ALA A 33 -5.16 12.26 19.75
N GLY A 34 -5.43 11.00 20.15
CA GLY A 34 -6.69 10.31 19.88
C GLY A 34 -6.87 9.88 18.42
N ILE A 35 -5.80 9.88 17.62
CA ILE A 35 -5.79 9.37 16.25
C ILE A 35 -5.31 7.92 16.28
N ASP A 36 -6.14 7.01 15.75
CA ASP A 36 -5.80 5.58 15.66
C ASP A 36 -4.51 5.36 14.84
N PRO A 37 -3.39 4.96 15.48
CA PRO A 37 -2.11 4.78 14.81
C PRO A 37 -2.07 3.52 13.94
N PHE A 38 -3.06 2.63 14.07
CA PHE A 38 -3.22 1.43 13.26
C PHE A 38 -4.32 1.59 12.22
N LYS A 39 -4.72 2.84 11.91
CA LYS A 39 -5.60 3.10 10.78
C LYS A 39 -4.95 2.46 9.54
N PRO A 40 -5.55 1.40 8.98
CA PRO A 40 -4.93 0.71 7.86
C PRO A 40 -4.74 1.73 6.75
N LEU A 41 -3.52 1.84 6.23
CA LEU A 41 -3.18 2.71 5.11
C LEU A 41 -4.02 2.23 3.93
N ASN A 42 -5.22 2.77 3.81
CA ASN A 42 -6.24 2.34 2.85
C ASN A 42 -5.91 2.87 1.46
N ASN A 43 -4.63 2.90 1.11
CA ASN A 43 -4.20 2.96 -0.25
C ASN A 43 -4.31 1.55 -0.84
N HIS A 44 -5.51 0.98 -0.79
CA HIS A 44 -5.83 -0.17 -1.62
C HIS A 44 -5.82 0.37 -3.05
N SER A 45 -4.64 0.33 -3.66
CA SER A 45 -4.41 0.89 -4.99
C SER A 45 -5.41 0.23 -5.93
N ARG A 46 -6.38 1.01 -6.42
CA ARG A 46 -7.35 0.53 -7.42
C ARG A 46 -6.62 -0.04 -8.63
N VAL A 47 -5.45 0.53 -8.93
CA VAL A 47 -4.52 0.06 -9.96
C VAL A 47 -3.93 -1.30 -9.60
N GLY A 48 -3.55 -1.52 -8.34
CA GLY A 48 -3.06 -2.82 -7.86
C GLY A 48 -4.08 -3.94 -8.05
N LYS A 49 -5.37 -3.70 -7.74
CA LYS A 49 -6.44 -4.68 -8.00
C LYS A 49 -6.60 -4.99 -9.49
N LEU A 50 -6.55 -3.97 -10.34
CA LEU A 50 -6.67 -4.12 -11.80
C LEU A 50 -5.48 -4.87 -12.39
N ALA A 51 -4.26 -4.54 -11.98
CA ALA A 51 -3.05 -5.23 -12.41
C ALA A 51 -3.07 -6.72 -12.02
N LEU A 52 -3.51 -7.04 -10.80
CA LEU A 52 -3.63 -8.42 -10.33
C LEU A 52 -4.65 -9.22 -11.16
N GLY A 53 -5.81 -8.62 -11.46
CA GLY A 53 -6.83 -9.25 -12.30
C GLY A 53 -6.34 -9.50 -13.73
N TRP A 54 -5.67 -8.52 -14.33
CA TRP A 54 -5.11 -8.64 -15.68
C TRP A 54 -4.01 -9.70 -15.76
N PHE A 55 -3.17 -9.78 -14.73
CA PHE A 55 -2.11 -10.77 -14.63
C PHE A 55 -2.66 -12.21 -14.62
N LEU A 56 -3.73 -12.48 -13.87
CA LEU A 56 -4.35 -13.81 -13.81
C LEU A 56 -4.93 -14.24 -15.17
N ILE A 57 -5.48 -13.30 -15.92
CA ILE A 57 -5.98 -13.56 -17.28
C ILE A 57 -4.83 -13.95 -18.22
N LEU A 58 -3.71 -13.22 -18.17
CA LEU A 58 -2.52 -13.54 -18.98
C LEU A 58 -1.94 -14.91 -18.61
N LEU A 59 -1.92 -15.27 -17.33
CA LEU A 59 -1.49 -16.60 -16.90
C LEU A 59 -2.41 -17.69 -17.45
N MET A 60 -3.73 -17.51 -17.38
CA MET A 60 -4.69 -18.46 -17.94
C MET A 60 -4.54 -18.64 -19.45
N LEU A 61 -4.35 -17.54 -20.21
CA LEU A 61 -4.13 -17.58 -21.65
C LEU A 61 -2.78 -18.22 -22.01
N SER A 62 -1.73 -17.93 -21.23
CA SER A 62 -0.42 -18.54 -21.41
C SER A 62 -0.48 -20.06 -21.23
N TRP A 63 -1.26 -20.52 -20.25
CA TRP A 63 -1.43 -21.96 -19.98
C TRP A 63 -2.32 -22.64 -21.02
N VAL A 64 -3.44 -22.02 -21.40
CA VAL A 64 -4.32 -22.50 -22.49
C VAL A 64 -3.56 -22.66 -23.80
N SER A 65 -2.65 -21.73 -24.11
CA SER A 65 -1.80 -21.83 -25.31
C SER A 65 -0.99 -23.12 -25.31
N GLN A 66 -0.36 -23.49 -24.19
CA GLN A 66 0.42 -24.74 -24.11
C GLN A 66 -0.44 -25.98 -24.33
N ILE A 67 -1.64 -26.02 -23.79
CA ILE A 67 -2.60 -27.12 -23.98
C ILE A 67 -2.95 -27.28 -25.45
N LEU A 68 -3.24 -26.18 -26.15
CA LEU A 68 -3.58 -26.22 -27.57
C LEU A 68 -2.39 -26.69 -28.41
N TYR A 69 -1.18 -26.17 -28.13
CA TYR A 69 0.05 -26.56 -28.82
C TYR A 69 0.49 -28.00 -28.54
N HIS A 70 0.15 -28.58 -27.38
CA HIS A 70 0.42 -30.00 -27.09
C HIS A 70 -0.65 -30.94 -27.64
N SER A 71 -1.84 -30.42 -27.99
CA SER A 71 -2.96 -31.23 -28.51
C SER A 71 -2.92 -31.45 -30.03
N VAL A 72 -2.08 -30.69 -30.75
CA VAL A 72 -1.78 -30.81 -32.18
C VAL A 72 -0.43 -31.50 -32.34
#